data_AF-A0A6I3ZQ01-F1
#
_entry.id   AF-A0A6I3ZQ01-F1
#
_cell.length_a   1.000
_cell.length_b   1.000
_cell.length_c   1.000
_cell.angle_alpha   90.00
_cell.angle_beta   90.00
_cell.angle_gamma   90.00
#
_symmetry.space_group_name_H-M   'P 1'
#
loop_
_entity.id
_entity.type
_entity.pdbx_description
1 polymer ?
#
loop_
_entity_poly.entity_id
_entity_poly.type
_entity_poly.pdbx_seq_one_letter_code
_entity_poly.pdbx_strand_id
1 'polypeptide(L)'
;MTLTSESDVAWELVESLRFRLTPTELNNAYVNLGISEFGGVIESLIAVIEREQLTIPDGLMEKLDAWRALHHPDGPISERLARQLDGCRHRSHG
;
A
#
# COMPACT_ATOMS: atom_id res chain seq x y z
N MET A 1 21.09 4.85 1.10
CA MET A 1 19.64 4.74 0.89
C MET A 1 19.35 3.28 0.61
N THR A 2 18.90 2.53 1.61
CA THR A 2 18.53 1.12 1.44
C THR A 2 17.33 1.07 0.49
N LEU A 3 17.53 0.50 -0.69
CA LEU A 3 16.45 0.19 -1.63
C LEU A 3 15.43 -0.67 -0.87
N THR A 4 14.33 -0.05 -0.42
CA THR A 4 13.16 -0.78 0.08
C THR A 4 12.70 -1.66 -1.06
N SER A 5 12.95 -2.96 -0.93
CA SER A 5 12.53 -3.94 -1.92
C SER A 5 11.01 -3.97 -1.96
N GLU A 6 10.44 -4.14 -3.15
CA GLU A 6 8.99 -4.19 -3.35
C GLU A 6 8.32 -5.23 -2.43
N SER A 7 9.03 -6.32 -2.16
CA SER A 7 8.64 -7.35 -1.19
C SER A 7 8.51 -6.84 0.25
N ASP A 8 9.43 -5.99 0.71
CA ASP A 8 9.40 -5.39 2.06
C ASP A 8 8.17 -4.50 2.22
N VAL A 9 7.92 -3.66 1.20
CA VAL A 9 6.76 -2.76 1.16
C VAL A 9 5.46 -3.55 1.15
N ALA A 10 5.33 -4.54 0.27
CA ALA A 10 4.14 -5.37 0.20
C ALA A 10 3.91 -6.11 1.53
N TRP A 11 4.98 -6.55 2.19
CA TRP A 11 4.86 -7.33 3.41
C TRP A 11 4.41 -6.49 4.60
N GLU A 12 5.07 -5.36 4.83
CA GLU A 12 4.69 -4.43 5.90
C GLU A 12 3.28 -3.87 5.70
N LEU A 13 2.84 -3.71 4.45
CA LEU A 13 1.51 -3.21 4.14
C LEU A 13 0.43 -4.24 4.46
N VAL A 14 0.66 -5.53 4.14
CA VAL A 14 -0.20 -6.61 4.62
C VAL A 14 -0.21 -6.68 6.13
N GLU A 15 0.94 -6.63 6.79
CA GLU A 15 1.04 -6.69 8.25
C GLU A 15 0.30 -5.54 8.94
N SER A 16 0.42 -4.33 8.39
CA SER A 16 -0.27 -3.13 8.90
C SER A 16 -1.79 -3.23 8.75
N LEU A 17 -2.25 -3.84 7.66
CA LEU A 17 -3.67 -3.94 7.33
C LEU A 17 -4.31 -5.25 7.78
N ARG A 18 -3.54 -6.25 8.25
CA ARG A 18 -4.04 -7.62 8.54
C ARG A 18 -5.23 -7.66 9.50
N PHE A 19 -5.32 -6.69 10.41
CA PHE A 19 -6.42 -6.58 11.39
C PHE A 19 -7.67 -5.87 10.84
N ARG A 20 -7.55 -5.24 9.67
CA ARG A 20 -8.63 -4.52 8.98
C ARG A 20 -9.14 -5.28 7.76
N LEU A 21 -8.30 -6.11 7.14
CA LEU A 21 -8.67 -6.93 5.98
C LEU A 21 -9.65 -8.03 6.35
N THR A 22 -10.54 -8.35 5.41
CA THR A 22 -11.34 -9.58 5.51
C THR A 22 -10.46 -10.82 5.35
N PRO A 23 -10.88 -12.00 5.85
CA PRO A 23 -10.12 -13.25 5.69
C PRO A 23 -9.81 -13.57 4.22
N THR A 24 -10.72 -13.23 3.31
CA THR A 24 -10.55 -13.44 1.86
C THR A 24 -9.46 -12.54 1.28
N GLU A 25 -9.46 -11.25 1.63
CA GLU A 25 -8.47 -10.29 1.16
C GLU A 25 -7.08 -10.62 1.71
N LEU A 26 -7.01 -10.98 2.99
CA LEU A 26 -5.77 -11.39 3.63
C LEU A 26 -5.22 -12.69 3.00
N ASN A 27 -6.07 -13.67 2.73
CA ASN A 27 -5.66 -14.89 2.03
C ASN A 27 -5.12 -14.60 0.63
N ASN A 28 -5.81 -13.77 -0.16
CA ASN A 28 -5.36 -13.40 -1.49
C ASN A 28 -4.03 -12.64 -1.45
N ALA A 29 -3.85 -11.74 -0.47
CA ALA A 29 -2.59 -11.04 -0.29
C ALA A 29 -1.44 -12.01 0.01
N TYR A 30 -1.62 -12.97 0.94
CA TYR A 30 -0.59 -13.97 1.23
C TYR A 30 -0.27 -14.88 0.03
N VAL A 31 -1.28 -15.27 -0.76
CA VAL A 31 -1.06 -16.06 -1.98
C VAL A 31 -0.22 -15.28 -2.99
N ASN A 32 -0.57 -14.02 -3.25
CA ASN A 32 0.14 -13.18 -4.21
C ASN A 32 1.57 -12.86 -3.74
N LEU A 33 1.78 -12.68 -2.43
CA LEU A 33 3.13 -12.59 -1.85
C LEU A 33 3.94 -13.87 -2.07
N GLY A 34 3.31 -15.04 -1.94
CA GLY A 34 3.94 -16.33 -2.16
C GLY A 34 4.40 -16.57 -3.61
N ILE A 35 3.73 -15.97 -4.59
CA ILE A 35 4.11 -16.04 -6.01
C ILE A 35 4.95 -14.85 -6.48
N SER A 36 5.44 -14.01 -5.55
CA SER A 36 6.23 -12.81 -5.84
C SER A 36 5.50 -11.74 -6.68
N GLU A 37 4.18 -11.70 -6.64
CA GLU A 37 3.36 -10.67 -7.28
C GLU A 37 3.18 -9.46 -6.34
N PHE A 38 4.29 -8.81 -5.96
CA PHE A 38 4.28 -7.78 -4.94
C PHE A 38 3.56 -6.50 -5.38
N GLY A 39 3.76 -6.05 -6.63
CA GLY A 39 3.03 -4.92 -7.20
C GLY A 39 1.50 -5.10 -7.14
N GLY A 40 1.00 -6.26 -7.54
CA GLY A 40 -0.44 -6.57 -7.49
C GLY A 40 -1.00 -6.62 -6.06
N VAL A 41 -0.22 -7.09 -5.09
CA VAL A 41 -0.56 -7.03 -3.65
C VAL A 41 -0.67 -5.58 -3.20
N ILE A 42 0.34 -4.76 -3.49
CA ILE A 42 0.37 -3.34 -3.12
C ILE A 42 -0.86 -2.64 -3.69
N GLU A 43 -1.11 -2.76 -5.00
CA GLU A 43 -2.27 -2.16 -5.68
C GLU A 43 -3.62 -2.62 -5.10
N SER A 44 -3.76 -3.92 -4.82
CA SER A 44 -4.99 -4.47 -4.24
C SER A 44 -5.25 -3.89 -2.85
N LEU A 45 -4.22 -3.80 -2.01
CA LEU A 45 -4.35 -3.28 -0.66
C LEU A 45 -4.59 -1.77 -0.63
N ILE A 46 -4.01 -1.02 -1.57
CA ILE A 46 -4.32 0.40 -1.80
C ILE A 46 -5.80 0.60 -2.10
N ALA A 47 -6.38 -0.27 -2.94
CA ALA A 47 -7.81 -0.19 -3.24
C ALA A 47 -8.67 -0.44 -1.99
N VAL A 48 -8.23 -1.33 -1.09
CA VAL A 48 -8.91 -1.56 0.20
C VAL A 48 -8.76 -0.37 1.14
N ILE A 49 -7.56 0.20 1.25
CA ILE A 49 -7.29 1.41 2.03
C ILE A 49 -8.22 2.54 1.57
N GLU A 50 -8.43 2.71 0.26
CA GLU A 50 -9.37 3.70 -0.26
C GLU A 50 -10.81 3.40 0.12
N ARG A 51 -11.26 2.18 -0.16
CA ARG A 51 -12.65 1.75 -0.01
C ARG A 51 -13.09 1.88 1.44
N GLU A 52 -12.18 1.56 2.36
CA GLU A 52 -12.44 1.55 3.80
C GLU A 52 -11.91 2.79 4.52
N GLN A 53 -11.27 3.72 3.79
CA GLN A 53 -10.66 4.94 4.30
C GLN A 53 -9.71 4.69 5.49
N LEU A 54 -8.88 3.66 5.35
CA LEU A 54 -7.94 3.25 6.40
C LEU A 54 -6.78 4.24 6.51
N THR A 55 -6.29 4.42 7.73
CA THR A 55 -5.09 5.21 8.00
C THR A 55 -3.89 4.27 7.97
N ILE A 56 -2.84 4.67 7.25
CA ILE A 56 -1.55 3.97 7.19
C ILE A 56 -0.48 4.82 7.88
N PRO A 57 0.49 4.19 8.57
CA PRO A 57 1.52 4.91 9.31
C PRO A 57 2.44 5.71 8.37
N ASP A 58 2.91 6.88 8.81
CA ASP A 58 3.71 7.82 7.99
C ASP A 58 4.96 7.17 7.39
N GLY A 59 5.65 6.30 8.13
CA GLY A 59 6.83 5.59 7.62
C GLY A 59 6.51 4.63 6.46
N LEU A 60 5.33 4.03 6.46
CA LEU A 60 4.86 3.16 5.36
C LEU A 60 4.38 4.00 4.17
N MET A 61 3.81 5.18 4.46
CA MET A 61 3.44 6.17 3.45
C MET A 61 4.65 6.66 2.64
N GLU A 62 5.78 6.95 3.29
CA GLU A 62 7.01 7.34 2.59
C GLU A 62 7.54 6.21 1.69
N LYS A 63 7.47 4.96 2.16
CA LYS A 63 7.86 3.77 1.36
C LYS A 63 6.97 3.57 0.14
N LEU A 64 5.66 3.76 0.30
CA LEU A 64 4.70 3.70 -0.80
C LEU A 64 4.91 4.80 -1.84
N ASP A 65 5.22 6.02 -1.39
CA ASP A 65 5.53 7.12 -2.31
C ASP A 65 6.80 6.85 -3.11
N ALA A 66 7.84 6.31 -2.46
CA ALA A 66 9.07 5.88 -3.14
C ALA A 66 8.82 4.74 -4.14
N TRP A 67 8.01 3.73 -3.77
CA TRP A 67 7.62 2.64 -4.67
C TRP A 67 6.85 3.18 -5.89
N ARG A 68 5.88 4.06 -5.64
CA ARG A 68 5.09 4.73 -6.69
C ARG A 68 5.98 5.48 -7.68
N ALA A 69 6.90 6.29 -7.18
CA ALA A 69 7.81 7.06 -8.03
C ALA A 69 8.70 6.17 -8.91
N LEU A 70 9.02 4.95 -8.45
CA LEU A 70 9.85 3.99 -9.17
C LEU A 70 9.07 3.15 -10.19
N HIS A 71 7.86 2.70 -9.85
CA HIS A 71 7.09 1.75 -10.68
C HIS A 71 6.02 2.41 -11.56
N HIS A 72 5.42 3.51 -11.10
CA HIS A 72 4.33 4.20 -11.79
C HIS A 72 4.49 5.72 -11.71
N PRO A 73 5.48 6.33 -12.39
CA PRO A 73 5.67 7.78 -12.36
C PRO A 73 4.46 8.56 -12.90
N ASP A 74 3.76 8.02 -13.91
CA ASP A 74 2.65 8.71 -14.63
C ASP A 74 1.38 7.85 -14.76
N GLY A 75 1.20 6.84 -13.92
CA GLY A 75 0.04 5.94 -13.97
C GLY A 75 -1.19 6.49 -13.23
N PRO A 76 -2.43 6.12 -13.64
CA PRO A 76 -3.64 6.46 -12.89
C PRO A 76 -3.62 5.93 -11.44
N ILE A 77 -2.90 4.83 -11.21
CA ILE A 77 -2.61 4.28 -9.89
C ILE A 77 -1.78 5.26 -9.05
N SER A 78 -0.83 5.96 -9.66
CA SER A 78 0.03 6.96 -9.01
C SER A 78 -0.75 8.18 -8.55
N GLU A 79 -1.63 8.69 -9.40
CA GLU A 79 -2.52 9.82 -9.04
C GLU A 79 -3.49 9.43 -7.92
N ARG A 80 -4.05 8.21 -8.00
CA ARG A 80 -4.94 7.68 -6.97
C ARG A 80 -4.22 7.53 -5.64
N LEU A 81 -3.00 7.01 -5.66
CA LEU A 81 -2.16 6.89 -4.47
C LEU A 81 -1.83 8.25 -3.88
N ALA A 82 -1.37 9.20 -4.69
CA ALA A 82 -1.01 10.54 -4.24
C ALA A 82 -2.19 11.22 -3.53
N ARG A 83 -3.41 11.09 -4.08
CA ARG A 83 -4.63 11.62 -3.45
C ARG A 83 -4.96 10.92 -2.13
N GLN A 84 -4.74 9.61 -2.02
CA GLN A 84 -4.95 8.88 -0.77
C GLN A 84 -3.92 9.26 0.30
N LEU A 85 -2.65 9.41 -0.09
CA LEU A 85 -1.59 9.83 0.83
C LEU A 85 -1.86 11.24 1.36
N ASP A 86 -2.30 12.16 0.49
CA ASP A 86 -2.74 13.49 0.90
C ASP A 86 -3.94 13.43 1.86
N GLY A 87 -4.94 12.58 1.55
CA GLY A 87 -6.11 12.37 2.40
C GLY A 87 -5.81 11.72 3.76
N CYS A 88 -4.84 10.81 3.84
CA CYS A 88 -4.38 10.21 5.09
C CYS A 88 -3.62 11.23 5.95
N ARG A 89 -2.74 12.02 5.32
CA ARG A 89 -1.97 13.09 6.00
C ARG A 89 -2.87 14.19 6.57
N HIS A 90 -3.98 14.51 5.90
CA HIS A 90 -4.94 15.49 6.42
C HIS A 90 -5.72 14.97 7.64
N ARG A 91 -5.86 13.65 7.79
CA ARG A 91 -6.69 13.02 8.82
C ARG A 91 -5.90 12.75 10.12
N SER A 92 -4.58 12.68 10.08
CA SER A 92 -3.72 12.56 11.26
C SER A 92 -3.47 13.90 11.98
N HIS A 93 -3.87 15.03 11.39
CA HIS A 93 -3.64 16.38 11.90
C HIS A 93 -4.92 17.14 12.29
N GLY A 94 -6.04 16.42 12.47
CA GLY A 94 -7.37 16.95 12.85
C GLY A 94 -7.89 16.38 14.15
#